data_AF-A0AAW9BSA1-F1
#
_entry.id   AF-A0AAW9BSA1-F1
#
_cell.length_a   1.000
_cell.length_b   1.000
_cell.length_c   1.000
_cell.angle_alpha   90.00
_cell.angle_beta   90.00
_cell.angle_gamma   90.00
#
_symmetry.space_group_name_H-M   'P 1'
#
loop_
_entity.id
_entity.type
_entity.pdbx_description
1 polymer ?
#
loop_
_entity_poly.entity_id
_entity_poly.type
_entity_poly.pdbx_seq_one_letter_code
_entity_poly.pdbx_strand_id
1 'polypeptide(L)'
;KRELGQALVTHPKIKAVGFTGSVSGGRALFNLAQQRPEPIPFYGELGAINPTFILPEAMKNNASLAEQFVASMTMGCGQFCTKPGVVFALNTPETQAFIETAQALIRQQSPSTLLTQG
;
A
#
# COMPACT_ATOMS: atom_id res chain seq x y z
N LYS A 1 -18.53 3.49 -17.27
CA LYS A 1 -17.09 3.20 -16.98
C LYS A 1 -16.86 1.76 -16.49
N ARG A 2 -17.67 1.20 -15.58
CA ARG A 2 -17.50 -0.19 -15.09
C ARG A 2 -17.74 -1.26 -16.17
N GLU A 3 -18.74 -1.07 -17.02
CA GLU A 3 -19.11 -2.03 -18.08
C GLU A 3 -17.99 -2.29 -19.11
N LEU A 4 -17.21 -1.26 -19.45
CA LEU A 4 -16.08 -1.39 -20.37
C LEU A 4 -15.02 -2.37 -19.85
N GLY A 5 -14.64 -2.25 -18.57
CA GLY A 5 -13.66 -3.13 -17.96
C GLY A 5 -14.16 -4.57 -17.84
N GLN A 6 -15.45 -4.74 -17.53
CA GLN A 6 -16.08 -6.07 -17.47
C GLN A 6 -16.11 -6.73 -18.84
N ALA A 7 -16.55 -6.01 -19.87
CA ALA A 7 -16.59 -6.50 -21.25
C ALA A 7 -15.18 -6.87 -21.76
N LEU A 8 -14.16 -6.07 -21.44
CA LEU A 8 -12.78 -6.40 -21.78
C LEU A 8 -12.32 -7.70 -21.12
N VAL A 9 -12.55 -7.84 -19.80
CA VAL A 9 -12.14 -9.02 -19.04
C VAL A 9 -12.87 -10.29 -19.48
N THR A 10 -14.12 -10.19 -19.94
CA THR A 10 -14.91 -11.36 -20.39
C THR A 10 -14.79 -11.66 -21.89
N HIS A 11 -14.15 -10.79 -22.68
CA HIS A 11 -14.05 -10.97 -24.12
C HIS A 11 -13.26 -12.25 -24.49
N PRO A 12 -13.78 -13.15 -25.36
CA PRO A 12 -13.20 -14.47 -25.60
C PRO A 12 -11.79 -14.46 -26.20
N LYS A 13 -11.39 -13.36 -26.86
CA LYS A 13 -10.02 -13.18 -27.39
C LYS A 13 -8.97 -12.78 -26.35
N ILE A 14 -9.39 -12.29 -25.17
CA ILE A 14 -8.45 -12.00 -24.07
C ILE A 14 -8.08 -13.32 -23.40
N LYS A 15 -6.78 -13.53 -23.18
CA LYS A 15 -6.22 -14.77 -22.63
C LYS A 15 -5.49 -14.61 -21.29
N ALA A 16 -5.31 -13.38 -20.83
CA ALA A 16 -4.81 -13.05 -19.49
C ALA A 16 -5.17 -11.60 -19.14
N VAL A 17 -5.17 -11.27 -17.85
CA VAL A 17 -5.40 -9.90 -17.35
C VAL A 17 -4.30 -9.52 -16.37
N GLY A 18 -3.75 -8.31 -16.55
CA GLY A 18 -2.94 -7.62 -15.53
C GLY A 18 -3.74 -6.46 -14.94
N PHE A 19 -3.73 -6.34 -13.61
CA PHE A 19 -4.50 -5.32 -12.89
C PHE A 19 -3.72 -4.78 -11.69
N THR A 20 -3.75 -3.46 -11.51
CA THR A 20 -3.24 -2.78 -10.31
C THR A 20 -4.32 -1.81 -9.83
N GLY A 21 -4.75 -1.94 -8.58
CA GLY A 21 -5.83 -1.11 -8.04
C GLY A 21 -6.39 -1.63 -6.72
N SER A 22 -7.63 -1.28 -6.42
CA SER A 22 -8.25 -1.67 -5.15
C SER A 22 -8.61 -3.16 -5.07
N VAL A 23 -8.61 -3.70 -3.85
CA VAL A 23 -9.09 -5.07 -3.56
C VAL A 23 -10.50 -5.31 -4.10
N SER A 24 -11.42 -4.36 -3.88
CA SER A 24 -12.82 -4.52 -4.30
C SER A 24 -12.96 -4.59 -5.82
N GLY A 25 -12.32 -3.69 -6.55
CA GLY A 25 -12.35 -3.67 -8.01
C GLY A 25 -11.64 -4.87 -8.62
N GLY A 26 -10.41 -5.15 -8.16
CA GLY A 26 -9.62 -6.26 -8.67
C GLY A 26 -10.25 -7.62 -8.38
N ARG A 27 -10.81 -7.84 -7.19
CA ARG A 27 -11.49 -9.11 -6.87
C ARG A 27 -12.76 -9.32 -7.69
N ALA A 28 -13.51 -8.27 -7.96
CA ALA A 28 -14.69 -8.36 -8.83
C ALA A 28 -14.29 -8.77 -10.26
N LEU A 29 -13.22 -8.17 -10.81
CA LEU A 29 -12.73 -8.52 -12.14
C LEU A 29 -12.08 -9.92 -12.19
N PHE A 30 -11.35 -10.31 -11.14
CA PHE A 30 -10.85 -11.67 -10.98
C PHE A 30 -11.99 -12.69 -11.04
N ASN A 31 -13.07 -12.47 -10.29
CA ASN A 31 -14.22 -13.38 -10.29
C ASN A 31 -14.84 -13.50 -11.70
N LEU A 32 -14.95 -12.40 -12.45
CA LEU A 32 -15.42 -12.43 -13.84
C LEU A 32 -14.49 -13.21 -14.76
N ALA A 33 -13.16 -13.03 -14.63
CA ALA A 33 -12.18 -13.78 -15.39
C ALA A 33 -12.28 -15.30 -15.13
N GLN A 34 -12.54 -15.70 -13.88
CA GLN A 34 -12.70 -17.11 -13.49
C GLN A 34 -14.05 -17.71 -13.89
N GLN A 35 -15.09 -16.89 -14.09
CA GLN A 35 -16.44 -17.33 -14.47
C GLN A 35 -16.65 -17.42 -15.99
N ARG A 36 -15.63 -17.10 -16.79
CA ARG A 36 -15.69 -17.26 -18.26
C ARG A 36 -15.87 -18.74 -18.64
N PRO A 37 -16.47 -19.04 -19.82
CA PRO A 37 -16.48 -20.39 -20.36
C PRO A 37 -15.07 -20.98 -20.51
N GLU A 38 -14.09 -20.14 -20.84
CA GLU A 38 -12.66 -20.43 -20.76
C GLU A 38 -12.04 -19.47 -19.73
N PRO A 39 -11.85 -19.92 -18.47
CA PRO A 39 -11.19 -19.13 -17.44
C PRO A 39 -9.78 -18.73 -17.86
N ILE A 40 -9.37 -17.52 -17.48
CA ILE A 40 -8.06 -16.96 -17.87
C ILE A 40 -7.27 -16.50 -16.65
N PRO A 41 -5.92 -16.57 -16.67
CA PRO A 41 -5.09 -16.02 -15.61
C PRO A 41 -5.38 -14.53 -15.37
N PHE A 42 -5.45 -14.17 -14.09
CA PHE A 42 -5.62 -12.79 -13.64
C PHE A 42 -4.55 -12.48 -12.58
N TYR A 43 -3.67 -11.53 -12.90
CA TYR A 43 -2.59 -11.08 -12.03
C TYR A 43 -2.97 -9.72 -11.45
N GLY A 44 -3.27 -9.67 -10.15
CA GLY A 44 -3.81 -8.51 -9.48
C GLY A 44 -2.94 -8.02 -8.32
N GLU A 45 -2.45 -6.78 -8.42
CA GLU A 45 -1.82 -6.06 -7.31
C GLU A 45 -2.88 -5.23 -6.57
N LEU A 46 -3.40 -5.80 -5.48
CA LEU A 46 -4.67 -5.36 -4.87
C LEU A 46 -4.52 -4.52 -3.61
N GLY A 47 -3.35 -4.56 -2.99
CA GLY A 47 -3.03 -3.82 -1.76
C GLY A 47 -2.17 -4.64 -0.80
N ALA A 48 -1.34 -3.93 -0.04
CA ALA A 48 -0.53 -4.47 1.04
C ALA A 48 -0.37 -3.40 2.13
N ILE A 49 -0.11 -3.85 3.36
CA ILE A 49 0.21 -2.95 4.48
C ILE A 49 1.71 -2.85 4.75
N ASN A 50 2.53 -3.68 4.10
CA ASN A 50 3.99 -3.69 4.18
C ASN A 50 4.51 -3.65 5.64
N PRO A 51 4.31 -4.74 6.42
CA PRO A 51 4.67 -4.75 7.82
C PRO A 51 6.17 -4.59 8.01
N THR A 52 6.56 -3.66 8.90
CA THR A 52 7.95 -3.35 9.22
C THR A 52 8.21 -3.70 10.67
N PHE A 53 9.32 -4.40 10.94
CA PHE A 53 9.75 -4.73 12.30
C PHE A 53 11.02 -3.92 12.61
N ILE A 54 10.99 -3.11 13.66
CA ILE A 54 12.15 -2.33 14.08
C ILE A 54 12.61 -2.82 15.44
N LEU A 55 13.84 -3.33 15.49
CA LEU A 55 14.47 -3.81 16.72
C LEU A 55 15.17 -2.66 17.46
N PRO A 56 15.29 -2.70 18.80
CA PRO A 56 15.85 -1.60 19.57
C PRO A 56 17.25 -1.16 19.12
N GLU A 57 18.09 -2.12 18.74
CA GLU A 57 19.47 -1.85 18.31
C GLU A 57 19.54 -1.07 16.99
N ALA A 58 18.54 -1.21 16.12
CA ALA A 58 18.43 -0.40 14.90
C ALA A 58 18.12 1.07 15.23
N MET A 59 17.30 1.33 16.25
CA MET A 59 16.98 2.68 16.70
C MET A 59 18.18 3.35 17.38
N LYS A 60 18.95 2.60 18.18
CA LYS A 60 20.18 3.10 18.82
C LYS A 60 21.25 3.47 17.81
N ASN A 61 21.45 2.63 16.80
CA ASN A 61 22.51 2.81 15.80
C ASN A 61 22.13 3.75 14.66
N ASN A 62 20.86 4.17 14.58
CA ASN A 62 20.40 5.13 13.59
C ASN A 62 19.46 6.17 14.24
N ALA A 63 20.06 7.28 14.69
CA ALA A 63 19.31 8.39 15.26
C ALA A 63 18.26 8.99 14.29
N SER A 64 18.47 8.85 12.98
CA SER A 64 17.57 9.37 11.94
C SER A 64 16.45 8.42 11.52
N LEU A 65 16.32 7.25 12.16
CA LEU A 65 15.41 6.20 11.71
C LEU A 65 13.94 6.65 11.70
N ALA A 66 13.52 7.48 12.66
CA ALA A 66 12.18 8.04 12.70
C ALA A 66 11.91 9.00 11.53
N GLU A 67 12.90 9.83 11.15
CA GLU A 67 12.80 10.74 10.03
C GLU A 67 12.71 9.98 8.70
N GLN A 68 13.53 8.93 8.56
CA GLN A 68 13.49 8.02 7.41
C GLN A 68 12.13 7.32 7.30
N PHE A 69 11.57 6.86 8.42
CA PHE A 69 10.24 6.26 8.45
C PHE A 69 9.16 7.24 7.99
N VAL A 70 9.14 8.45 8.55
CA VAL A 70 8.15 9.48 8.18
C VAL A 70 8.29 9.83 6.69
N ALA A 71 9.50 10.05 6.20
CA ALA A 71 9.75 10.33 4.79
C ALA A 71 9.27 9.18 3.88
N SER A 72 9.47 7.92 4.27
CA SER A 72 9.00 6.76 3.52
C SER A 72 7.47 6.67 3.49
N MET A 73 6.81 6.82 4.64
CA MET A 73 5.35 6.69 4.71
C MET A 73 4.60 7.86 4.05
N THR A 74 5.22 9.04 3.94
CA THR A 74 4.62 10.22 3.29
C THR A 74 5.08 10.43 1.84
N MET A 75 6.03 9.64 1.33
CA MET A 75 6.49 9.70 -0.06
C MET A 75 5.30 9.62 -1.03
N GLY A 76 5.23 10.56 -1.98
CA GLY A 76 4.09 10.65 -2.91
C GLY A 76 2.74 10.82 -2.22
N CYS A 77 2.71 11.51 -1.07
CA CYS A 77 1.54 11.65 -0.20
C CYS A 77 1.05 10.31 0.38
N GLY A 78 1.96 9.34 0.54
CA GLY A 78 1.64 7.98 1.00
C GLY A 78 0.92 7.11 -0.03
N GLN A 79 0.89 7.51 -1.30
CA GLN A 79 0.19 6.82 -2.38
C GLN A 79 1.07 5.77 -3.09
N PHE A 80 1.91 5.09 -2.32
CA PHE A 80 2.74 3.97 -2.78
C PHE A 80 2.14 2.65 -2.28
N CYS A 81 2.06 1.65 -3.16
CA CYS A 81 1.63 0.30 -2.78
C CYS A 81 2.58 -0.37 -1.78
N THR A 82 3.84 0.07 -1.73
CA THR A 82 4.90 -0.40 -0.83
C THR A 82 5.10 0.46 0.42
N LYS A 83 4.21 1.44 0.67
CA LYS A 83 4.28 2.31 1.86
C LYS A 83 4.32 1.46 3.14
N PRO A 84 5.24 1.70 4.09
CA PRO A 84 5.25 1.01 5.39
C PRO A 84 4.00 1.43 6.18
N GLY A 85 2.98 0.57 6.17
CA GLY A 85 1.65 0.87 6.71
C GLY A 85 1.47 0.46 8.17
N VAL A 86 2.33 -0.43 8.68
CA VAL A 86 2.38 -0.80 10.09
C VAL A 86 3.82 -1.07 10.52
N VAL A 87 4.16 -0.57 11.71
CA VAL A 87 5.47 -0.80 12.35
C VAL A 87 5.24 -1.53 13.67
N PHE A 88 5.95 -2.64 13.84
CA PHE A 88 6.04 -3.38 15.10
C PHE A 88 7.38 -3.08 15.78
N ALA A 89 7.32 -2.68 17.05
CA ALA A 89 8.49 -2.35 17.87
C ALA A 89 8.28 -2.83 19.31
N LEU A 90 9.37 -3.03 20.05
CA LEU A 90 9.33 -3.40 21.46
C LEU A 90 9.01 -2.20 22.35
N ASN A 91 8.40 -2.43 23.51
CA ASN A 91 8.14 -1.37 24.48
C ASN A 91 9.42 -0.98 25.24
N THR A 92 10.20 -0.07 24.66
CA THR A 92 11.47 0.42 25.21
C THR A 92 11.57 1.96 25.10
N PRO A 93 12.49 2.61 25.83
CA PRO A 93 12.70 4.05 25.74
C PRO A 93 13.03 4.53 24.31
N GLU A 94 13.75 3.73 23.54
CA GLU A 94 14.10 4.05 22.15
C GLU A 94 12.86 4.09 21.25
N THR A 95 11.94 3.15 21.43
CA THR A 95 10.65 3.15 20.72
C THR A 95 9.83 4.38 21.09
N GLN A 96 9.84 4.78 22.37
CA GLN A 96 9.13 5.99 22.81
C GLN A 96 9.71 7.24 22.14
N ALA A 97 11.04 7.38 22.12
CA ALA A 97 11.70 8.48 21.42
C ALA A 97 11.43 8.47 19.89
N PHE A 98 11.44 7.29 19.27
CA PHE A 98 11.08 7.11 17.87
C PHE A 98 9.64 7.61 17.58
N ILE A 99 8.68 7.23 18.43
CA ILE A 99 7.28 7.68 18.32
C ILE A 99 7.18 9.19 18.46
N GLU A 100 7.84 9.79 19.44
CA GLU A 100 7.80 11.22 19.69
C GLU A 100 8.34 12.03 18.50
N THR A 101 9.49 11.63 17.96
CA THR A 101 10.07 12.24 16.75
C THR A 101 9.14 12.08 15.56
N ALA A 102 8.62 10.87 15.31
CA ALA A 102 7.71 10.63 14.19
C ALA A 102 6.43 11.48 14.31
N GLN A 103 5.83 11.58 15.51
CA GLN A 103 4.67 12.42 15.75
C GLN A 103 4.96 13.91 15.50
N ALA A 104 6.11 14.41 15.94
CA ALA A 104 6.51 15.81 15.73
C ALA A 104 6.61 16.13 14.23
N LEU A 105 7.22 15.25 13.45
CA LEU A 105 7.35 15.41 11.99
C LEU A 105 6.01 15.32 11.27
N ILE A 106 5.13 14.41 11.69
CA ILE A 106 3.79 14.29 11.10
C ILE A 106 2.95 15.56 11.31
N ARG A 107 3.02 16.18 12.51
CA ARG A 107 2.33 17.45 12.78
C ARG A 107 2.80 18.61 11.88
N GLN A 108 4.01 18.50 11.32
CA GLN A 108 4.62 19.51 10.45
C GLN A 108 4.39 19.23 8.95
N GLN A 109 3.79 18.09 8.59
CA GLN A 109 3.52 17.77 7.19
C GLN A 109 2.50 18.74 6.58
N SER A 110 2.80 19.24 5.39
CA SER A 110 1.86 20.06 4.64
C SER A 110 0.67 19.25 4.13
N PRO A 111 -0.49 19.89 3.92
CA PRO A 111 -1.63 19.24 3.27
C PRO A 111 -1.23 18.60 1.93
N SER A 112 -1.82 17.45 1.64
CA SER A 112 -1.53 16.66 0.44
C SER A 112 -2.76 16.54 -0.45
N THR A 113 -2.57 16.62 -1.78
CA THR A 113 -3.61 16.32 -2.77
C THR A 113 -3.56 14.85 -3.15
N LEU A 114 -4.67 14.13 -2.96
CA LEU A 114 -4.78 12.70 -3.25
C LEU A 114 -5.34 12.43 -4.67
N LEU A 115 -5.01 11.27 -5.23
CA LEU A 115 -5.44 10.80 -6.57
C LEU A 115 -6.93 10.49 -6.64
N THR A 116 -7.54 10.17 -5.50
CA THR A 116 -8.97 9.94 -5.37
C THR A 116 -9.53 10.83 -4.27
N GLN A 117 -10.79 11.21 -4.39
CA GLN A 117 -11.51 11.81 -3.26
C GLN A 117 -11.55 10.79 -2.11
N GLY A 118 -11.26 11.27 -0.90
CA GLY A 118 -11.32 10.48 0.34
C GLY A 118 -12.75 10.20 0.76
#